data_AF-A0AAJ0HPQ7-F1
#
_entry.id   AF-A0AAJ0HPQ7-F1
#
_cell.length_a   1.000
_cell.length_b   1.000
_cell.length_c   1.000
_cell.angle_alpha   90.00
_cell.angle_beta   90.00
_cell.angle_gamma   90.00
#
_symmetry.space_group_name_H-M   'P 1'
#
loop_
_entity.id
_entity.type
_entity.pdbx_description
1 polymer ?
#
loop_
_entity_poly.entity_id
_entity_poly.type
_entity_poly.pdbx_seq_one_letter_code
_entity_poly.pdbx_strand_id
1 'polypeptide(L)'
;MAGTVHEFTIGKFKSQVTRQLFIIKQSNDQVAADFAQDICATESPKIESDGGSHYPDGSFAHKDAEVECVILEVSHSQQRQDLPFLADEYILGSNGRTQVVVGIDLEYREKKGKEARVTIWQPRYFEEDGQAILEAAETETGIFRAVDGSLVDGERILRIRLKDFWYWPDCLRIDDIPGEITILFSQLYEMVQEAEARVEHRDHGRGKMQHENQLKRRRVRSPLQQLTESDEERFKAAEKRVKRQLSDKDSDYIPE
;
A
#
# COMPACT_ATOMS: atom_id res chain seq x y z
N MET A 1 3.67 15.77 14.21
CA MET A 1 2.75 14.79 14.82
C MET A 1 1.93 14.06 13.77
N ALA A 2 1.06 14.74 13.00
CA ALA A 2 0.17 14.11 12.00
C ALA A 2 0.88 13.11 11.06
N GLY A 3 1.93 13.53 10.34
CA GLY A 3 2.63 12.64 9.38
C GLY A 3 3.23 11.37 10.00
N THR A 4 3.61 11.38 11.29
CA THR A 4 4.14 10.18 11.94
C THR A 4 3.02 9.22 12.37
N VAL A 5 1.86 9.73 12.80
CA VAL A 5 0.72 8.86 13.12
C VAL A 5 0.17 8.21 11.84
N HIS A 6 0.16 8.97 10.74
CA HIS A 6 -0.16 8.49 9.39
C HIS A 6 0.74 7.34 8.95
N GLU A 7 2.07 7.53 8.93
CA GLU A 7 3.03 6.48 8.58
C GLU A 7 2.89 5.21 9.45
N PHE A 8 2.67 5.37 10.76
CA PHE A 8 2.49 4.22 11.65
C PHE A 8 1.17 3.50 11.41
N THR A 9 0.10 4.22 11.13
CA THR A 9 -1.22 3.64 10.82
C THR A 9 -1.14 2.83 9.54
N ILE A 10 -0.51 3.38 8.49
CA ILE A 10 -0.23 2.68 7.23
C ILE A 10 0.57 1.40 7.48
N GLY A 11 1.70 1.51 8.19
CA GLY A 11 2.56 0.36 8.45
C GLY A 11 1.85 -0.75 9.22
N LYS A 12 0.98 -0.39 10.16
CA LYS A 12 0.18 -1.34 10.94
C LYS A 12 -0.91 -2.00 10.10
N PHE A 13 -1.64 -1.24 9.30
CA PHE A 13 -2.63 -1.78 8.38
C PHE A 13 -1.99 -2.76 7.41
N LYS A 14 -0.89 -2.34 6.75
CA LYS A 14 -0.13 -3.21 5.83
C LYS A 14 0.34 -4.49 6.52
N SER A 15 0.87 -4.38 7.73
CA SER A 15 1.31 -5.55 8.50
C SER A 15 0.16 -6.51 8.80
N GLN A 16 -1.03 -6.00 9.09
CA GLN A 16 -2.20 -6.82 9.39
C GLN A 16 -2.72 -7.56 8.14
N VAL A 17 -2.73 -6.89 6.98
CA VAL A 17 -3.06 -7.53 5.70
C VAL A 17 -2.04 -8.61 5.36
N THR A 18 -0.74 -8.28 5.38
CA THR A 18 0.35 -9.24 5.11
C THR A 18 0.33 -10.44 6.06
N ARG A 19 0.02 -10.22 7.34
CA ARG A 19 -0.12 -11.31 8.33
C ARG A 19 -1.25 -12.25 7.97
N GLN A 20 -2.41 -11.74 7.58
CA GLN A 20 -3.54 -12.57 7.20
C GLN A 20 -3.27 -13.34 5.91
N LEU A 21 -2.66 -12.68 4.91
CA LEU A 21 -2.18 -13.36 3.70
C LEU A 21 -1.22 -14.51 4.06
N PHE A 22 -0.28 -14.30 4.98
CA PHE A 22 0.61 -15.35 5.44
C PHE A 22 -0.11 -16.54 6.10
N ILE A 23 -1.18 -16.29 6.86
CA ILE A 23 -2.00 -17.35 7.46
C ILE A 23 -2.73 -18.12 6.36
N ILE A 24 -3.31 -17.44 5.38
CA ILE A 24 -4.03 -18.05 4.26
C ILE A 24 -3.10 -18.94 3.43
N LYS A 25 -1.85 -18.50 3.18
CA LYS A 25 -0.80 -19.29 2.50
C LYS A 25 -0.52 -20.63 3.18
N GLN A 26 -0.83 -20.78 4.47
CA GLN A 26 -0.63 -22.00 5.25
C GLN A 26 -1.92 -22.78 5.52
N SER A 27 -3.05 -22.33 4.97
CA SER A 27 -4.33 -22.99 5.18
C SER A 27 -4.42 -24.31 4.40
N ASN A 28 -5.36 -25.18 4.81
CA ASN A 28 -5.64 -26.43 4.10
C ASN A 28 -6.45 -26.22 2.81
N ASP A 29 -6.89 -24.99 2.53
CA ASP A 29 -7.57 -24.64 1.30
C ASP A 29 -6.52 -24.32 0.23
N GLN A 30 -6.26 -25.30 -0.64
CA GLN A 30 -5.20 -25.19 -1.63
C GLN A 30 -5.43 -24.03 -2.61
N VAL A 31 -6.68 -23.74 -2.98
CA VAL A 31 -7.01 -22.67 -3.93
C VAL A 31 -6.71 -21.31 -3.29
N ALA A 32 -7.17 -21.08 -2.06
CA ALA A 32 -6.86 -19.86 -1.33
C ALA A 32 -5.37 -19.72 -1.03
N ALA A 33 -4.71 -20.82 -0.64
CA ALA A 33 -3.30 -20.82 -0.29
C ALA A 33 -2.42 -20.49 -1.51
N ASP A 34 -2.64 -21.13 -2.65
CA ASP A 34 -1.89 -20.88 -3.88
C ASP A 34 -2.10 -19.45 -4.38
N PHE A 35 -3.36 -18.99 -4.37
CA PHE A 35 -3.67 -17.62 -4.75
C PHE A 35 -2.98 -16.59 -3.83
N ALA A 36 -3.06 -16.79 -2.51
CA ALA A 36 -2.44 -15.87 -1.56
C ALA A 36 -0.91 -15.87 -1.65
N GLN A 37 -0.28 -16.98 -2.05
CA GLN A 37 1.18 -17.06 -2.22
C GLN A 37 1.69 -16.00 -3.18
N ASP A 38 0.92 -15.75 -4.24
CA ASP A 38 1.25 -14.86 -5.33
C ASP A 38 0.83 -13.39 -5.11
N ILE A 39 0.21 -13.08 -3.96
CA ILE A 39 -0.08 -11.70 -3.56
C ILE A 39 1.12 -11.09 -2.85
N CYS A 40 1.53 -9.91 -3.33
CA CYS A 40 2.62 -9.11 -2.78
C CYS A 40 2.14 -7.70 -2.41
N ALA A 41 2.76 -7.12 -1.37
CA ALA A 41 2.65 -5.69 -1.12
C ALA A 41 3.64 -4.96 -2.03
N THR A 42 3.19 -3.92 -2.73
CA THR A 42 4.08 -3.11 -3.58
C THR A 42 4.68 -1.97 -2.76
N GLU A 43 5.97 -1.73 -2.96
CA GLU A 43 6.68 -0.66 -2.27
C GLU A 43 6.67 0.61 -3.15
N SER A 44 5.79 1.55 -2.81
CA SER A 44 5.68 2.89 -3.43
C SER A 44 5.48 2.88 -4.95
N PRO A 45 4.44 2.20 -5.48
CA PRO A 45 4.19 2.26 -6.92
C PRO A 45 3.84 3.69 -7.32
N LYS A 46 4.27 4.08 -8.52
CA LYS A 46 3.81 5.31 -9.14
C LYS A 46 2.64 4.94 -10.03
N ILE A 47 1.44 5.41 -9.69
CA ILE A 47 0.24 5.20 -10.51
C ILE A 47 0.04 6.47 -11.34
N GLU A 48 -0.06 6.29 -12.65
CA GLU A 48 -0.37 7.37 -13.59
C GLU A 48 -1.86 7.32 -13.92
N SER A 49 -2.52 8.46 -13.83
CA SER A 49 -3.92 8.65 -14.19
C SER A 49 -4.10 9.97 -14.93
N ASP A 50 -5.29 10.21 -15.46
CA ASP A 50 -5.57 11.43 -16.24
C ASP A 50 -5.43 12.72 -15.40
N GLY A 51 -5.64 12.64 -14.09
CA GLY A 51 -5.43 13.74 -13.12
C GLY A 51 -3.99 13.89 -12.63
N GLY A 52 -3.09 12.95 -12.94
CA GLY A 52 -1.65 13.06 -12.67
C GLY A 52 -1.00 11.81 -12.12
N SER A 53 0.20 11.97 -11.56
CA SER A 53 0.93 10.90 -10.92
C SER A 53 0.65 10.84 -9.42
N HIS A 54 0.29 9.67 -8.92
CA HIS A 54 0.00 9.43 -7.51
C HIS A 54 0.89 8.32 -6.94
N TYR A 55 1.21 8.42 -5.66
CA TYR A 55 1.95 7.41 -4.90
C TYR A 55 1.09 6.96 -3.74
N PRO A 56 0.45 5.78 -3.82
CA PRO A 56 -0.43 5.37 -2.77
C PRO A 56 0.32 5.05 -1.48
N ASP A 57 -0.34 5.30 -0.35
CA ASP A 57 0.21 5.02 0.99
C ASP A 57 0.50 3.52 1.18
N GLY A 58 -0.32 2.66 0.58
CA GLY A 58 -0.06 1.24 0.47
C GLY A 58 -0.78 0.62 -0.72
N SER A 59 -0.22 -0.48 -1.24
CA SER A 59 -0.87 -1.23 -2.29
C SER A 59 -0.49 -2.70 -2.27
N PHE A 60 -1.33 -3.51 -2.89
CA PHE A 60 -1.15 -4.94 -3.06
C PHE A 60 -1.67 -5.38 -4.42
N ALA A 61 -0.99 -6.37 -4.98
CA ALA A 61 -1.34 -6.98 -6.25
C ALA A 61 -0.95 -8.45 -6.27
N HIS A 62 -1.71 -9.25 -7.00
CA HIS A 62 -1.25 -10.56 -7.46
C HIS A 62 -0.07 -10.37 -8.42
N LYS A 63 0.90 -11.29 -8.43
CA LYS A 63 2.12 -11.19 -9.26
C LYS A 63 1.83 -11.07 -10.76
N ASP A 64 0.68 -11.59 -11.19
CA ASP A 64 0.22 -11.60 -12.58
C ASP A 64 -0.69 -10.41 -12.91
N ALA A 65 -0.92 -9.50 -11.95
CA ALA A 65 -1.67 -8.27 -12.19
C ALA A 65 -0.77 -7.20 -12.83
N GLU A 66 -1.32 -6.48 -13.82
CA GLU A 66 -0.61 -5.39 -14.51
C GLU A 66 -0.56 -4.09 -13.70
N VAL A 67 -1.46 -3.95 -12.72
CA VAL A 67 -1.62 -2.76 -11.88
C VAL A 67 -1.92 -3.17 -10.44
N GLU A 68 -1.85 -2.19 -9.55
CA GLU A 68 -2.24 -2.37 -8.16
C GLU A 68 -3.76 -2.61 -8.03
N CYS A 69 -4.13 -3.74 -7.43
CA CYS A 69 -5.53 -4.15 -7.34
C CYS A 69 -6.20 -3.71 -6.03
N VAL A 70 -5.44 -3.68 -4.93
CA VAL A 70 -5.91 -3.17 -3.63
C VAL A 70 -5.02 -2.02 -3.21
N ILE A 71 -5.62 -0.85 -2.99
CA ILE A 71 -4.92 0.38 -2.60
C ILE A 71 -5.40 0.83 -1.22
N LEU A 72 -4.48 1.37 -0.42
CA LEU A 72 -4.72 2.01 0.86
C LEU A 72 -4.31 3.48 0.73
N GLU A 73 -5.21 4.36 1.15
CA GLU A 73 -4.96 5.78 1.37
C GLU A 73 -5.31 6.15 2.81
N VAL A 74 -4.44 6.90 3.46
CA VAL A 74 -4.71 7.46 4.78
C VAL A 74 -4.70 8.97 4.65
N SER A 75 -5.85 9.61 4.81
CA SER A 75 -5.93 11.07 4.78
C SER A 75 -5.91 11.66 6.18
N HIS A 76 -5.38 12.87 6.24
CA HIS A 76 -5.62 13.77 7.36
C HIS A 76 -6.75 14.73 7.02
N SER A 77 -7.48 15.21 8.03
CA SER A 77 -8.55 16.24 7.95
C SER A 77 -8.36 17.45 7.00
N GLN A 78 -7.16 17.74 6.52
CA GLN A 78 -6.90 18.79 5.52
C GLN A 78 -7.11 18.32 4.07
N GLN A 79 -7.10 17.00 3.83
CA GLN A 79 -7.17 16.31 2.53
C GLN A 79 -8.32 15.28 2.49
N ARG A 80 -9.26 15.33 3.45
CA ARG A 80 -10.41 14.41 3.49
C ARG A 80 -11.22 14.41 2.20
N GLN A 81 -11.31 15.56 1.54
CA GLN A 81 -12.02 15.71 0.26
C GLN A 81 -11.29 15.03 -0.90
N ASP A 82 -10.03 14.65 -0.72
CA ASP A 82 -9.20 14.05 -1.75
C ASP A 82 -9.41 12.54 -1.84
N LEU A 83 -9.93 11.86 -0.79
CA LEU A 83 -10.10 10.40 -0.81
C LEU A 83 -11.06 9.89 -1.90
N PRO A 84 -12.27 10.46 -2.11
CA PRO A 84 -13.13 10.04 -3.21
C PRO A 84 -12.49 10.33 -4.57
N PHE A 85 -11.80 11.47 -4.70
CA PHE A 85 -11.08 11.82 -5.93
C PHE A 85 -9.94 10.84 -6.23
N LEU A 86 -9.13 10.46 -5.23
CA LEU A 86 -8.09 9.44 -5.37
C LEU A 86 -8.69 8.08 -5.74
N ALA A 87 -9.83 7.71 -5.15
CA ALA A 87 -10.53 6.49 -5.52
C ALA A 87 -10.94 6.50 -7.01
N ASP A 88 -11.49 7.62 -7.51
CA ASP A 88 -11.77 7.80 -8.94
C ASP A 88 -10.47 7.71 -9.78
N GLU A 89 -9.41 8.42 -9.41
CA GLU A 89 -8.15 8.40 -10.17
C GLU A 89 -7.57 6.98 -10.28
N TYR A 90 -7.63 6.19 -9.21
CA TYR A 90 -7.14 4.80 -9.23
C TYR A 90 -8.06 3.85 -10.00
N ILE A 91 -9.36 3.88 -9.71
CA ILE A 91 -10.31 2.94 -10.31
C ILE A 91 -10.55 3.28 -11.78
N LEU A 92 -10.79 4.55 -12.11
CA LEU A 92 -11.02 4.98 -13.49
C LEU A 92 -9.72 4.97 -14.30
N GLY A 93 -8.61 5.47 -13.73
CA GLY A 93 -7.30 5.48 -14.41
C GLY A 93 -6.79 4.08 -14.75
N SER A 94 -7.13 3.08 -13.96
CA SER A 94 -6.82 1.67 -14.25
C SER A 94 -7.86 0.97 -15.14
N ASN A 95 -8.92 1.66 -15.56
CA ASN A 95 -10.10 1.12 -16.25
C ASN A 95 -10.79 -0.01 -15.47
N GLY A 96 -10.86 0.15 -14.15
CA GLY A 96 -11.52 -0.78 -13.23
C GLY A 96 -10.67 -2.00 -12.87
N ARG A 97 -9.37 -2.00 -13.19
CA ARG A 97 -8.45 -3.07 -12.78
C ARG A 97 -8.06 -2.97 -11.30
N THR A 98 -7.99 -1.77 -10.74
CA THR A 98 -7.98 -1.57 -9.28
C THR A 98 -9.35 -1.95 -8.73
N GLN A 99 -9.42 -3.03 -7.95
CA GLN A 99 -10.68 -3.61 -7.46
C GLN A 99 -11.15 -2.98 -6.15
N VAL A 100 -10.22 -2.52 -5.30
CA VAL A 100 -10.52 -1.99 -3.97
C VAL A 100 -9.61 -0.81 -3.66
N VAL A 101 -10.20 0.30 -3.24
CA VAL A 101 -9.50 1.41 -2.59
C VAL A 101 -10.03 1.53 -1.16
N VAL A 102 -9.14 1.41 -0.18
CA VAL A 102 -9.44 1.61 1.25
C VAL A 102 -8.97 3.00 1.65
N GLY A 103 -9.88 3.89 1.99
CA GLY A 103 -9.57 5.20 2.56
C GLY A 103 -9.77 5.20 4.07
N ILE A 104 -8.74 5.63 4.80
CA ILE A 104 -8.82 5.90 6.24
C ILE A 104 -8.71 7.40 6.43
N ASP A 105 -9.79 8.04 6.87
CA ASP A 105 -9.79 9.48 7.23
C ASP A 105 -9.57 9.62 8.74
N LEU A 106 -8.53 10.36 9.09
CA LEU A 106 -8.14 10.61 10.47
C LEU A 106 -8.20 12.11 10.78
N GLU A 107 -9.12 12.49 11.67
CA GLU A 107 -9.20 13.87 12.18
C GLU A 107 -8.15 14.10 13.26
N TYR A 108 -7.29 15.13 13.06
CA TYR A 108 -6.16 15.46 13.96
C TYR A 108 -6.16 16.92 14.40
N ARG A 109 -7.32 17.59 14.41
CA ARG A 109 -7.39 18.96 14.91
C ARG A 109 -7.87 18.94 16.35
N GLU A 110 -7.05 19.48 17.25
CA GLU A 110 -7.39 19.69 18.67
C GLU A 110 -8.79 20.31 18.87
N LYS A 111 -9.27 21.08 17.89
CA LYS A 111 -10.58 21.74 17.91
C LYS A 111 -11.72 20.97 17.21
N LYS A 112 -11.41 19.97 16.38
CA LYS A 112 -12.42 19.19 15.63
C LYS A 112 -12.60 17.76 16.16
N GLY A 113 -11.77 17.35 17.13
CA GLY A 113 -11.87 16.05 17.78
C GLY A 113 -10.95 15.01 17.15
N LYS A 114 -11.25 13.74 17.43
CA LYS A 114 -10.46 12.57 17.07
C LYS A 114 -11.21 11.59 16.16
N GLU A 115 -12.27 12.02 15.47
CA GLU A 115 -13.05 11.12 14.61
C GLU A 115 -12.13 10.39 13.61
N ALA A 116 -12.37 9.09 13.44
CA ALA A 116 -11.70 8.29 12.43
C ALA A 116 -12.71 7.42 11.69
N ARG A 117 -12.58 7.39 10.37
CA ARG A 117 -13.49 6.72 9.45
C ARG A 117 -12.72 5.85 8.47
N VAL A 118 -13.31 4.73 8.10
CA VAL A 118 -12.88 3.93 6.97
C VAL A 118 -13.96 3.92 5.89
N THR A 119 -13.55 3.98 4.64
CA THR A 119 -14.41 3.86 3.46
C THR A 119 -13.75 2.93 2.44
N ILE A 120 -14.54 2.09 1.78
CA ILE A 120 -14.14 1.25 0.64
C ILE A 120 -14.83 1.77 -0.61
N TRP A 121 -14.03 1.94 -1.67
CA TRP A 121 -14.52 2.11 -3.04
C TRP A 121 -14.20 0.89 -3.90
N GLN A 122 -15.12 0.52 -4.78
CA GLN A 122 -14.95 -0.57 -5.74
C GLN A 122 -15.49 -0.17 -7.13
N PRO A 123 -14.95 -0.74 -8.22
CA PRO A 123 -15.49 -0.57 -9.56
C PRO A 123 -16.97 -0.96 -9.62
N ARG A 124 -17.82 -0.07 -10.14
CA ARG A 124 -19.21 -0.38 -10.46
C ARG A 124 -19.46 -0.06 -11.93
N TYR A 125 -19.98 -1.05 -12.65
CA TYR A 125 -20.38 -0.93 -14.04
C TYR A 125 -21.90 -0.84 -14.14
N PHE A 126 -22.41 0.11 -14.91
CA PHE A 126 -23.83 0.23 -15.21
C PHE A 126 -24.04 0.81 -16.61
N GLU A 127 -25.25 0.66 -17.15
CA GLU A 127 -25.60 1.22 -18.45
C GLU A 127 -26.33 2.56 -18.26
N GLU A 128 -25.88 3.59 -18.97
CA GLU A 128 -26.54 4.89 -19.06
C GLU A 128 -26.56 5.33 -20.53
N ASP A 129 -27.74 5.67 -21.06
CA ASP A 129 -27.93 6.05 -22.46
C ASP A 129 -27.32 5.08 -23.49
N GLY A 130 -27.35 3.78 -23.20
CA GLY A 130 -26.79 2.73 -24.06
C GLY A 130 -25.26 2.63 -24.03
N GLN A 131 -24.60 3.32 -23.09
CA GLN A 131 -23.15 3.25 -22.88
C GLN A 131 -22.84 2.58 -21.54
N ALA A 132 -21.81 1.74 -21.54
CA ALA A 132 -21.28 1.17 -20.30
C ALA A 132 -20.45 2.24 -19.58
N ILE A 133 -20.89 2.60 -18.37
CA ILE A 133 -20.23 3.56 -17.49
C ILE A 133 -19.54 2.79 -16.36
N LEU A 134 -18.29 3.18 -16.09
CA LEU A 134 -17.51 2.75 -14.92
C LEU A 134 -17.45 3.91 -13.93
N GLU A 135 -17.69 3.63 -12.65
CA GLU A 135 -17.47 4.55 -11.54
C GLU A 135 -16.74 3.89 -10.37
N ALA A 136 -16.16 4.70 -9.47
CA ALA A 136 -15.72 4.27 -8.16
C ALA A 136 -16.88 4.38 -7.14
N ALA A 137 -17.60 3.28 -6.91
CA ALA A 137 -18.72 3.27 -5.99
C ALA A 137 -18.25 3.10 -4.54
N GLU A 138 -18.74 3.94 -3.62
CA GLU A 138 -18.61 3.70 -2.19
C GLU A 138 -19.47 2.49 -1.78
N THR A 139 -18.83 1.37 -1.47
CA THR A 139 -19.54 0.11 -1.13
C THR A 139 -19.62 -0.14 0.36
N GLU A 140 -18.67 0.40 1.14
CA GLU A 140 -18.69 0.33 2.60
C GLU A 140 -18.14 1.60 3.23
N THR A 141 -18.82 2.15 4.23
CA THR A 141 -18.27 3.22 5.09
C THR A 141 -18.63 3.02 6.55
N GLY A 142 -17.75 3.43 7.46
CA GLY A 142 -18.01 3.37 8.89
C GLY A 142 -17.05 4.19 9.74
N ILE A 143 -17.59 4.75 10.81
CA ILE A 143 -16.83 5.44 11.85
C ILE A 143 -16.37 4.39 12.85
N PHE A 144 -15.05 4.28 13.09
CA PHE A 144 -14.48 3.37 14.09
C PHE A 144 -13.96 4.11 15.33
N ARG A 145 -13.84 5.44 15.26
CA ARG A 145 -13.50 6.30 16.39
C ARG A 145 -14.37 7.55 16.37
N ALA A 146 -15.02 7.85 17.48
CA ALA A 146 -15.87 9.03 17.63
C ALA A 146 -15.05 10.31 17.81
N VAL A 147 -15.74 11.46 17.75
CA VAL A 147 -15.14 12.80 17.92
C VAL A 147 -14.43 12.96 19.28
N ASP A 148 -14.94 12.35 20.34
CA ASP A 148 -14.33 12.35 21.68
C ASP A 148 -13.16 11.37 21.83
N GLY A 149 -12.91 10.56 20.80
CA GLY A 149 -11.87 9.55 20.78
C GLY A 149 -12.31 8.17 21.27
N SER A 150 -13.59 7.92 21.57
CA SER A 150 -14.06 6.58 21.96
C SER A 150 -14.16 5.62 20.76
N LEU A 151 -13.98 4.32 21.01
CA LEU A 151 -14.25 3.26 20.03
C LEU A 151 -15.73 3.26 19.62
N VAL A 152 -16.00 3.06 18.33
CA VAL A 152 -17.35 2.90 17.76
C VAL A 152 -17.42 1.58 17.01
N ASP A 153 -18.51 0.83 17.22
CA ASP A 153 -18.83 -0.42 16.52
C ASP A 153 -17.66 -1.40 16.40
N GLY A 154 -16.94 -1.64 17.50
CA GLY A 154 -15.67 -2.39 17.48
C GLY A 154 -15.72 -3.81 16.88
N GLU A 155 -16.90 -4.44 16.88
CA GLU A 155 -17.15 -5.77 16.29
C GLU A 155 -17.45 -5.73 14.80
N ARG A 156 -17.62 -4.53 14.20
CA ARG A 156 -17.81 -4.38 12.76
C ARG A 156 -16.53 -4.77 12.03
N ILE A 157 -16.69 -5.50 10.93
CA ILE A 157 -15.59 -6.08 10.15
C ILE A 157 -15.53 -5.41 8.77
N LEU A 158 -14.38 -4.81 8.47
CA LEU A 158 -13.96 -4.46 7.11
C LEU A 158 -13.50 -5.71 6.38
N ARG A 159 -13.96 -5.93 5.15
CA ARG A 159 -13.63 -7.12 4.34
C ARG A 159 -12.96 -6.76 3.02
N ILE A 160 -11.88 -7.47 2.70
CA ILE A 160 -11.23 -7.43 1.39
C ILE A 160 -11.11 -8.87 0.93
N ARG A 161 -11.79 -9.27 -0.16
CA ARG A 161 -11.79 -10.67 -0.60
C ARG A 161 -10.48 -10.97 -1.30
N LEU A 162 -10.02 -12.22 -1.27
CA LEU A 162 -8.81 -12.60 -2.00
C LEU A 162 -8.96 -12.31 -3.50
N LYS A 163 -10.12 -12.57 -4.09
CA LYS A 163 -10.36 -12.24 -5.50
C LYS A 163 -10.15 -10.77 -5.86
N ASP A 164 -10.23 -9.85 -4.90
CA ASP A 164 -10.04 -8.42 -5.14
C ASP A 164 -8.55 -8.05 -5.35
N PHE A 165 -7.61 -8.97 -5.11
CA PHE A 165 -6.17 -8.73 -5.37
C PHE A 165 -5.76 -8.98 -6.83
N TRP A 166 -6.70 -9.31 -7.72
CA TRP A 166 -6.47 -9.42 -9.15
C TRP A 166 -7.70 -8.98 -9.95
N TYR A 167 -7.49 -8.30 -11.07
CA TYR A 167 -8.50 -8.10 -12.12
C TYR A 167 -8.48 -9.28 -13.10
N TRP A 168 -9.63 -9.87 -13.35
CA TRP A 168 -9.79 -11.04 -14.19
C TRP A 168 -10.28 -10.63 -15.59
N PRO A 169 -9.41 -10.65 -16.62
CA PRO A 169 -9.78 -10.18 -17.96
C PRO A 169 -10.79 -11.10 -18.65
N ASP A 170 -10.79 -12.37 -18.28
CA ASP A 170 -11.63 -13.43 -18.84
C ASP A 170 -12.45 -14.08 -17.71
N CYS A 171 -13.71 -14.41 -17.99
CA CYS A 171 -14.74 -14.93 -17.07
C CYS A 171 -14.44 -16.33 -16.46
N LEU A 172 -13.22 -16.60 -16.04
CA LEU A 172 -12.79 -17.83 -15.36
C LEU A 172 -13.16 -17.76 -13.88
N ARG A 173 -14.33 -18.33 -13.52
CA ARG A 173 -14.73 -18.79 -12.17
C ARG A 173 -14.14 -17.99 -11.00
N ILE A 174 -14.44 -16.69 -10.98
CA ILE A 174 -13.87 -15.70 -10.05
C ILE A 174 -14.51 -15.82 -8.65
N ASP A 175 -15.74 -16.33 -8.57
CA ASP A 175 -16.44 -16.51 -7.30
C ASP A 175 -15.92 -17.70 -6.47
N ASP A 176 -15.02 -18.51 -7.03
CA ASP A 176 -14.51 -19.74 -6.42
C ASP A 176 -13.17 -19.56 -5.71
N ILE A 177 -12.66 -18.33 -5.50
CA ILE A 177 -11.47 -18.10 -4.65
C ILE A 177 -11.96 -17.82 -3.24
N PRO A 178 -11.96 -18.83 -2.35
CA PRO A 178 -12.41 -18.65 -0.98
C PRO A 178 -11.39 -17.82 -0.20
N GLY A 179 -11.87 -17.06 0.76
CA GLY A 179 -11.02 -16.32 1.69
C GLY A 179 -11.15 -14.81 1.57
N GLU A 180 -10.99 -14.18 2.73
CA GLU A 180 -11.05 -12.75 2.90
C GLU A 180 -10.04 -12.31 3.95
N ILE A 181 -9.53 -11.09 3.77
CA ILE A 181 -8.84 -10.34 4.80
C ILE A 181 -9.91 -9.62 5.59
N THR A 182 -9.89 -9.80 6.92
CA THR A 182 -10.85 -9.21 7.84
C THR A 182 -10.14 -8.27 8.80
N ILE A 183 -10.66 -7.05 8.97
CA ILE A 183 -10.11 -6.10 9.93
C ILE A 183 -11.27 -5.56 10.76
N LEU A 184 -11.22 -5.81 12.07
CA LEU A 184 -12.21 -5.27 12.99
C LEU A 184 -12.04 -3.76 13.16
N PHE A 185 -13.13 -3.06 13.43
CA PHE A 185 -13.09 -1.65 13.77
C PHE A 185 -12.31 -1.40 15.06
N SER A 186 -12.36 -2.34 16.01
CA SER A 186 -11.48 -2.34 17.20
C SER A 186 -10.00 -2.41 16.83
N GLN A 187 -9.63 -3.21 15.82
CA GLN A 187 -8.24 -3.27 15.34
C GLN A 187 -7.83 -1.96 14.67
N LEU A 188 -8.68 -1.38 13.81
CA LEU A 188 -8.39 -0.06 13.20
C LEU A 188 -8.20 1.01 14.28
N TYR A 189 -9.06 1.03 15.28
CA TYR A 189 -8.95 1.91 16.44
C TYR A 189 -7.62 1.72 17.19
N GLU A 190 -7.26 0.47 17.50
CA GLU A 190 -5.98 0.14 18.16
C GLU A 190 -4.76 0.59 17.35
N MET A 191 -4.78 0.41 16.02
CA MET A 191 -3.69 0.86 15.14
C MET A 191 -3.44 2.36 15.29
N VAL A 192 -4.51 3.16 15.32
CA VAL A 192 -4.40 4.62 15.48
C VAL A 192 -3.94 4.99 16.91
N GLN A 193 -4.48 4.33 17.94
CA GLN A 193 -4.09 4.57 19.34
C GLN A 193 -2.61 4.25 19.58
N GLU A 194 -2.11 3.13 19.05
CA GLU A 194 -0.70 2.78 19.13
C GLU A 194 0.19 3.78 18.38
N ALA A 195 -0.28 4.27 17.23
CA ALA A 195 0.43 5.26 16.44
C ALA A 195 0.54 6.60 17.20
N GLU A 196 -0.55 7.07 17.83
CA GLU A 196 -0.56 8.26 18.70
C GLU A 196 0.38 8.09 19.89
N ALA A 197 0.30 6.97 20.62
CA ALA A 197 1.14 6.69 21.77
C ALA A 197 2.64 6.68 21.42
N ARG A 198 3.01 6.16 20.24
CA ARG A 198 4.40 6.19 19.75
C ARG A 198 4.91 7.60 19.46
N VAL A 199 4.05 8.46 18.91
CA VAL A 199 4.40 9.87 18.66
C VAL A 199 4.56 10.60 19.99
N GLU A 200 3.64 10.40 20.94
CA GLU A 200 3.75 10.97 22.28
C GLU A 200 5.05 10.52 22.96
N HIS A 201 5.40 9.23 22.91
CA HIS A 201 6.66 8.73 23.48
C HIS A 201 7.91 9.37 22.86
N ARG A 202 7.90 9.65 21.55
CA ARG A 202 9.00 10.35 20.86
C ARG A 202 9.11 11.81 21.29
N ASP A 203 7.98 12.49 21.43
CA ASP A 203 7.94 13.91 21.79
C ASP A 203 8.33 14.12 23.26
N HIS A 204 7.97 13.19 24.16
CA HIS A 204 8.30 13.21 25.59
C HIS A 204 9.72 12.70 25.95
N GLY A 205 10.59 12.44 24.97
CA GLY A 205 12.04 12.55 25.19
C GLY A 205 12.80 11.38 25.82
N ARG A 206 12.32 10.13 25.74
CA ARG A 206 13.18 8.96 26.06
C ARG A 206 14.09 8.64 24.87
N GLY A 207 15.13 9.46 24.63
CA GLY A 207 16.12 9.21 23.59
C GLY A 207 16.71 10.43 22.89
N LYS A 208 16.28 11.66 23.25
CA LYS A 208 17.05 12.84 22.89
C LYS A 208 18.32 12.81 23.74
N MET A 209 19.41 12.24 23.20
CA MET A 209 20.74 12.52 23.75
C MET A 209 20.89 14.03 23.73
N GLN A 210 20.82 14.64 24.91
CA GLN A 210 21.21 16.03 25.12
C GLN A 210 22.72 16.10 24.85
N HIS A 211 23.09 16.27 23.59
CA HIS A 211 24.43 16.69 23.23
C HIS A 211 24.53 18.19 23.54
N GLU A 212 24.51 18.54 24.82
CA GLU A 212 24.83 19.89 25.26
C GLU A 212 26.25 20.21 24.78
N ASN A 213 26.39 21.33 24.07
CA ASN A 213 27.63 21.88 23.52
C ASN A 213 28.31 21.15 22.34
N GLN A 214 27.60 20.31 21.57
CA GLN A 214 28.16 19.81 20.31
C GLN A 214 27.69 20.61 19.09
N LEU A 215 28.61 21.33 18.47
CA LEU A 215 28.40 21.91 17.14
C LEU A 215 28.37 20.78 16.11
N LYS A 216 27.22 20.57 15.46
CA LYS A 216 27.13 19.63 14.34
C LYS A 216 27.94 20.17 13.16
N ARG A 217 28.94 19.42 12.70
CA ARG A 217 29.67 19.70 11.45
C ARG A 217 28.67 19.93 10.31
N ARG A 218 28.89 20.96 9.48
CA ARG A 218 28.17 21.13 8.21
C ARG A 218 28.36 19.87 7.36
N ARG A 219 27.27 19.31 6.82
CA ARG A 219 27.34 18.16 5.92
C ARG A 219 28.20 18.55 4.71
N VAL A 220 29.38 17.95 4.58
CA VAL A 220 30.21 18.04 3.37
C VAL A 220 29.61 17.05 2.39
N ARG A 221 29.15 17.53 1.24
CA ARG A 221 28.74 16.67 0.13
C ARG A 221 29.99 15.86 -0.24
N SER A 222 29.92 14.52 -0.16
CA SER A 222 31.01 13.69 -0.66
C SER A 222 31.34 14.17 -2.08
N PRO A 223 32.62 14.39 -2.42
CA PRO A 223 33.00 14.72 -3.78
C PRO A 223 32.36 13.69 -4.71
N LEU A 224 31.84 14.13 -5.86
CA LEU A 224 31.48 13.20 -6.93
C LEU A 224 32.71 12.32 -7.15
N GLN A 225 32.59 11.01 -6.94
CA GLN A 225 33.64 10.10 -7.34
C GLN A 225 33.79 10.30 -8.85
N GLN A 226 34.86 10.99 -9.25
CA GLN A 226 35.28 10.99 -10.64
C GLN A 226 35.76 9.57 -10.89
N LEU A 227 35.07 8.86 -11.78
CA LEU A 227 35.59 7.63 -12.37
C LEU A 227 36.97 7.97 -12.93
N THR A 228 38.02 7.50 -12.27
CA THR A 228 39.36 7.63 -12.82
C THR A 228 39.48 6.68 -14.01
N GLU A 229 40.40 6.94 -14.95
CA GLU A 229 40.66 6.00 -16.05
C GLU A 229 40.98 4.59 -15.52
N SER A 230 41.60 4.49 -14.33
CA SER A 230 41.83 3.21 -13.65
C SER A 230 40.54 2.54 -13.17
N ASP A 231 39.57 3.31 -12.68
CA ASP A 231 38.24 2.78 -12.33
C ASP A 231 37.52 2.31 -13.58
N GLU A 232 37.57 3.09 -14.67
CA GLU A 232 36.96 2.74 -15.96
C GLU A 232 37.58 1.47 -16.57
N GLU A 233 38.90 1.32 -16.50
CA GLU A 233 39.61 0.11 -16.90
C GLU A 233 39.20 -1.11 -16.06
N ARG A 234 39.05 -0.91 -14.74
CA ARG A 234 38.60 -1.97 -13.83
C ARG A 234 37.17 -2.40 -14.13
N PHE A 235 36.28 -1.45 -14.41
CA PHE A 235 34.91 -1.73 -14.84
C PHE A 235 34.88 -2.44 -16.21
N LYS A 236 35.63 -1.97 -17.20
CA LYS A 236 35.75 -2.62 -18.51
C LYS A 236 36.32 -4.03 -18.42
N ALA A 237 37.29 -4.27 -17.54
CA ALA A 237 37.84 -5.60 -17.29
C ALA A 237 36.81 -6.53 -16.63
N ALA A 238 36.02 -6.01 -15.68
CA ALA A 238 34.93 -6.75 -15.04
C ALA A 238 33.82 -7.08 -16.05
N GLU A 239 33.41 -6.13 -16.89
CA GLU A 239 32.42 -6.37 -17.96
C GLU A 239 32.91 -7.39 -18.99
N LYS A 240 34.19 -7.32 -19.41
CA LYS A 240 34.78 -8.33 -20.31
C LYS A 240 34.79 -9.72 -19.66
N ARG A 241 35.06 -9.80 -18.35
CA ARG A 241 35.04 -11.07 -17.62
C ARG A 241 33.63 -11.65 -17.53
N VAL A 242 32.62 -10.82 -17.25
CA VAL A 242 31.21 -11.23 -17.23
C VAL A 242 30.75 -11.66 -18.63
N LYS A 243 31.10 -10.92 -19.69
CA LYS A 243 30.80 -11.33 -21.07
C LYS A 243 31.40 -12.68 -21.45
N ARG A 244 32.65 -12.95 -21.05
CA ARG A 244 33.26 -14.28 -21.25
C ARG A 244 32.53 -15.38 -20.46
N GLN A 245 32.15 -15.10 -19.21
CA GLN A 245 31.38 -16.06 -18.41
C GLN A 245 29.97 -16.32 -18.96
N LEU A 246 29.36 -15.35 -19.65
CA LEU A 246 28.09 -15.53 -20.34
C LEU A 246 28.26 -16.29 -21.65
N SER A 247 29.31 -16.02 -22.45
CA SER A 247 29.56 -16.76 -23.68
C SER A 247 29.91 -18.24 -23.44
N ASP A 248 30.62 -18.54 -22.35
CA ASP A 248 30.97 -19.91 -21.99
C ASP A 248 29.76 -20.71 -21.46
N LYS A 249 28.66 -20.04 -21.09
CA LYS A 249 27.41 -20.69 -20.64
C LYS A 249 26.39 -20.92 -21.77
N ASP A 250 26.54 -20.22 -22.90
CA ASP A 250 25.68 -20.39 -24.09
C ASP A 250 26.16 -21.52 -25.02
N SER A 251 27.33 -22.12 -24.80
CA SER A 251 27.84 -23.20 -25.66
C SER A 251 27.18 -24.57 -25.41
N ASP A 252 26.33 -24.69 -24.39
CA ASP A 252 25.65 -25.94 -24.04
C ASP A 252 24.24 -26.07 -24.65
N TYR A 253 23.84 -25.13 -25.52
CA TYR A 253 22.59 -25.27 -26.29
C TYR A 253 22.78 -26.25 -27.46
N ILE A 254 22.35 -27.50 -27.26
CA ILE A 254 22.14 -28.48 -28.32
C ILE A 254 20.63 -28.46 -28.66
N PRO A 255 20.22 -27.97 -29.83
CA PRO A 255 18.82 -28.03 -30.23
C PRO A 255 18.45 -29.47 -30.64
N GLU A 256 17.38 -30.01 -30.03
CA GLU A 256 16.59 -31.14 -30.57
C GLU A 256 15.52 -30.65 -31.56
#